data_AF-A0A7X0EEI3-F1
#
_entry.id   AF-A0A7X0EEI3-F1
#
_cell.length_a   1.000
_cell.length_b   1.000
_cell.length_c   1.000
_cell.angle_alpha   90.00
_cell.angle_beta   90.00
_cell.angle_gamma   90.00
#
_symmetry.space_group_name_H-M   'P 1'
#
loop_
_entity.id
_entity.type
_entity.pdbx_description
1 polymer ?
#
loop_
_entity_poly.entity_id
_entity_poly.type
_entity_poly.pdbx_seq_one_letter_code
_entity_poly.pdbx_strand_id
1 'polypeptide(L)'
;MTQLDLLARHFRVRGTLTPLEASHLYGVASFHRRIADLAARGWEFTKTRKRDLNGTPYVEYRVVTHPLVGLKKAPGVPMIRRPADSRITYA
;
A
#
# COMPACT_ATOMS: atom_id res chain seq x y z
N MET A 1 9.64 16.83 0.78
CA MET A 1 8.89 15.60 0.46
C MET A 1 7.66 15.55 1.36
N THR A 2 6.46 15.35 0.82
CA THR A 2 5.23 15.37 1.65
C THR A 2 4.91 13.97 2.19
N GLN A 3 4.16 13.89 3.30
CA GLN A 3 3.70 12.61 3.86
C GLN A 3 2.90 11.76 2.85
N LEU A 4 2.17 12.43 1.95
CA LEU A 4 1.39 11.77 0.92
C LEU A 4 2.28 11.18 -0.18
N ASP A 5 3.35 11.89 -0.56
CA ASP A 5 4.34 11.40 -1.52
C ASP A 5 5.09 10.18 -0.98
N LEU A 6 5.42 10.17 0.32
CA LEU A 6 6.01 9.01 0.99
C LEU A 6 5.08 7.79 0.97
N LEU A 7 3.80 7.99 1.26
CA LEU A 7 2.79 6.93 1.17
C LEU A 7 2.66 6.39 -0.26
N ALA A 8 2.52 7.28 -1.25
CA ALA A 8 2.44 6.91 -2.65
C ALA A 8 3.68 6.10 -3.09
N ARG A 9 4.88 6.53 -2.68
CA ARG A 9 6.12 5.79 -2.94
C ARG A 9 6.12 4.43 -2.26
N HIS A 10 5.70 4.34 -1.00
CA HIS A 10 5.62 3.06 -0.29
C HIS A 10 4.65 2.09 -0.98
N PHE A 11 3.46 2.56 -1.34
CA PHE A 11 2.47 1.74 -2.02
C PHE A 11 2.94 1.27 -3.40
N ARG A 12 3.77 2.03 -4.12
CA ARG A 12 4.40 1.58 -5.38
C ARG A 12 5.43 0.47 -5.17
N VAL A 13 6.21 0.53 -4.08
CA VAL A 13 7.28 -0.43 -3.83
C VAL A 13 6.74 -1.71 -3.17
N ARG A 14 5.91 -1.58 -2.13
CA ARG A 14 5.47 -2.69 -1.28
C ARG A 14 4.05 -3.14 -1.56
N GLY A 15 3.18 -2.25 -2.04
CA GLY A 15 1.79 -2.54 -2.42
C GLY A 15 0.81 -2.70 -1.25
N THR A 16 1.29 -2.79 -0.01
CA THR A 16 0.45 -3.00 1.19
C THR A 16 0.98 -2.18 2.35
N LEU A 17 0.08 -1.62 3.15
CA LEU A 17 0.42 -0.85 4.34
C LEU A 17 -0.73 -0.86 5.35
N THR A 18 -0.40 -0.98 6.64
CA THR A 18 -1.36 -0.83 7.74
C THR A 18 -1.36 0.60 8.30
N PRO A 19 -2.44 1.04 8.97
CA PRO A 19 -2.48 2.35 9.64
C PRO A 19 -1.38 2.51 10.70
N LEU A 20 -1.07 1.43 11.42
CA LEU A 20 -0.03 1.41 12.45
C LEU A 20 1.35 1.60 11.82
N GLU A 21 1.68 0.85 10.77
CA GLU A 21 2.92 1.04 10.01
C GLU A 21 3.02 2.46 9.42
N ALA A 22 1.92 3.01 8.91
CA ALA A 22 1.91 4.36 8.37
C ALA A 22 2.21 5.43 9.44
N SER A 23 1.70 5.24 10.66
CA SER A 23 2.00 6.11 11.79
C SER A 23 3.46 5.98 12.21
N HIS A 24 3.95 4.74 12.38
CA HIS A 24 5.29 4.47 12.91
C HIS A 24 6.41 4.78 11.91
N LEU A 25 6.22 4.48 10.63
CA LEU A 25 7.25 4.65 9.60
C LEU A 25 7.27 6.07 9.01
N TYR A 26 6.10 6.71 8.90
CA TYR A 26 5.93 7.96 8.15
C TYR A 26 5.33 9.11 8.98
N GLY A 27 5.03 8.89 10.26
CA GLY A 27 4.44 9.91 11.14
C GLY A 27 3.02 10.33 10.70
N VAL A 28 2.30 9.47 9.97
CA VAL A 28 1.00 9.83 9.41
C VAL A 28 -0.10 9.66 10.45
N ALA A 29 -0.49 10.76 11.10
CA ALA A 29 -1.51 10.74 12.15
C ALA A 29 -2.92 10.40 11.66
N SER A 30 -3.31 10.78 10.43
CA SER A 30 -4.65 10.49 9.91
C SER A 30 -4.59 9.78 8.57
N PHE A 31 -4.15 8.52 8.62
CA PHE A 31 -3.96 7.62 7.48
C PHE A 31 -5.19 7.54 6.55
N HIS A 32 -6.38 7.35 7.11
CA HIS A 32 -7.63 7.25 6.35
C HIS A 32 -7.89 8.46 5.45
N ARG A 33 -7.59 9.67 5.95
CA ARG A 33 -7.72 10.90 5.17
C ARG A 33 -6.74 10.95 4.00
N ARG A 34 -5.54 10.38 4.16
CA ARG A 34 -4.51 10.35 3.09
C ARG A 34 -4.84 9.28 2.05
N ILE A 35 -5.45 8.17 2.46
CA ILE A 35 -6.01 7.19 1.54
C ILE A 35 -7.13 7.83 0.70
N ALA A 36 -8.02 8.62 1.30
CA ALA A 36 -9.05 9.35 0.55
C ALA A 36 -8.45 10.36 -0.44
N ASP A 37 -7.39 11.09 -0.06
CA ASP A 37 -6.68 12.01 -0.97
C ASP A 37 -6.01 11.25 -2.13
N LEU A 38 -5.41 10.08 -1.85
CA LEU A 38 -4.85 9.21 -2.89
C LEU A 38 -5.96 8.65 -3.80
N ALA A 39 -7.11 8.29 -3.25
CA ALA A 39 -8.25 7.83 -4.03
C ALA A 39 -8.80 8.93 -4.96
N ALA A 40 -8.85 10.18 -4.49
CA ALA A 40 -9.19 11.33 -5.33
C ALA A 40 -8.19 11.56 -6.46
N ARG A 41 -6.94 11.10 -6.32
CA ARG A 41 -5.91 11.11 -7.37
C ARG A 41 -5.98 9.91 -8.33
N GLY A 42 -6.97 9.02 -8.18
CA GLY A 42 -7.15 7.84 -9.03
C GLY A 42 -6.46 6.57 -8.53
N TRP A 43 -6.06 6.51 -7.26
CA TRP A 43 -5.56 5.28 -6.66
C TRP A 43 -6.72 4.43 -6.14
N GLU A 44 -6.67 3.12 -6.35
CA GLU A 44 -7.65 2.19 -5.80
C GLU A 44 -7.03 1.30 -4.74
N PHE A 45 -7.72 1.19 -3.61
CA PHE A 45 -7.28 0.42 -2.45
C PHE A 45 -8.34 -0.61 -2.06
N THR A 46 -7.90 -1.83 -1.76
CA THR A 46 -8.70 -2.84 -1.08
C THR A 46 -8.36 -2.85 0.40
N LYS A 47 -9.38 -2.99 1.23
CA LYS A 47 -9.27 -3.11 2.67
C LYS A 47 -9.52 -4.55 3.08
N THR A 48 -8.56 -5.16 3.75
CA THR A 48 -8.71 -6.52 4.31
C THR A 48 -8.59 -6.47 5.82
N ARG A 49 -9.53 -7.10 6.52
CA ARG A 49 -9.46 -7.30 7.97
C ARG A 49 -8.69 -8.60 8.23
N LYS A 50 -7.64 -8.51 9.02
CA LYS A 50 -6.82 -9.65 9.44
C LYS A 50 -6.77 -9.70 10.98
N ARG A 51 -6.24 -10.79 11.53
CA ARG A 51 -5.99 -10.93 12.97
C ARG A 51 -4.51 -11.20 13.17
N ASP A 52 -3.91 -10.50 14.12
CA ASP A 52 -2.52 -10.72 14.52
C ASP A 52 -2.39 -12.03 15.29
N LEU A 53 -1.14 -12.44 15.56
CA LEU A 53 -0.82 -13.62 16.37
C LEU A 53 -1.49 -13.57 17.76
N ASN A 54 -1.72 -12.37 18.29
CA ASN A 54 -2.38 -12.14 19.58
C ASN A 54 -3.91 -12.15 19.48
N GLY A 55 -4.49 -12.41 18.30
CA GLY A 55 -5.94 -12.37 18.05
C GLY A 55 -6.51 -10.97 17.84
N THR A 56 -5.72 -9.92 18.03
CA THR A 56 -6.14 -8.53 17.82
C THR A 56 -6.50 -8.31 16.34
N PRO A 57 -7.69 -7.80 16.02
CA PRO A 57 -8.05 -7.50 14.64
C PRO A 57 -7.31 -6.25 14.15
N TYR A 58 -6.72 -6.34 12.96
CA TYR A 58 -6.09 -5.22 12.28
C TYR A 58 -6.61 -5.07 10.85
N VAL A 59 -6.34 -3.91 10.27
CA VAL A 59 -6.74 -3.56 8.92
C VAL A 59 -5.51 -3.35 8.06
N GLU A 60 -5.44 -4.07 6.95
CA GLU A 60 -4.42 -3.90 5.93
C GLU A 60 -5.05 -3.26 4.68
N TYR A 61 -4.39 -2.22 4.15
CA TYR A 61 -4.76 -1.63 2.87
C TYR A 61 -3.79 -2.09 1.80
N ARG A 62 -4.33 -2.64 0.71
CA ARG A 62 -3.59 -3.09 -0.46
C ARG A 62 -3.94 -2.21 -1.66
N VAL A 63 -2.94 -1.76 -2.41
CA VAL A 63 -3.14 -1.11 -3.71
C VAL A 63 -3.60 -2.14 -4.73
N VAL A 64 -4.70 -1.82 -5.42
CA VAL A 64 -5.25 -2.61 -6.54
C VAL A 64 -4.77 -2.03 -7.85
N THR A 65 -4.98 -0.73 -8.03
CA THR A 65 -4.45 0.02 -9.16
C THR A 65 -3.96 1.37 -8.67
N HIS A 66 -2.98 1.91 -9.37
CA HIS A 66 -2.52 3.27 -9.18
C HIS A 66 -2.46 3.92 -10.56
N PRO A 67 -2.74 5.22 -10.68
CA PRO A 67 -2.72 5.89 -11.96
C PRO A 67 -1.30 5.85 -12.53
N LEU A 68 -1.18 5.61 -13.83
CA LEU A 68 0.09 5.73 -14.58
C LEU A 68 0.46 7.21 -14.84
N VAL A 69 -0.15 8.14 -14.11
CA VAL A 69 0.10 9.58 -14.25
C VAL A 69 1.48 9.90 -13.66
N GLY A 70 2.42 10.20 -14.56
CA GLY A 70 3.62 10.97 -14.22
C GLY A 70 4.95 10.22 -14.15
N LEU A 71 5.15 9.13 -14.90
CA LEU A 71 6.52 8.66 -15.17
C LEU A 71 7.07 9.40 -16.40
N LYS A 72 7.78 10.50 -16.18
CA LYS A 72 9.01 10.69 -16.97
C LYS A 72 9.85 9.46 -16.68
N LYS A 73 10.07 8.64 -17.71
CA LYS A 73 10.88 7.42 -17.76
C LYS A 73 12.03 7.48 -16.75
N ALA A 74 11.87 6.88 -15.57
CA ALA A 74 12.99 6.60 -14.68
C ALA A 74 13.63 5.30 -15.19
N PRO A 75 14.89 5.32 -15.66
CA PRO A 75 15.55 4.10 -16.11
C PRO A 75 15.79 3.19 -14.90
N GLY A 76 15.28 1.96 -14.93
CA GLY A 76 15.83 0.87 -14.11
C GLY A 76 15.06 0.42 -12.86
N VAL A 77 13.78 0.73 -12.69
CA VAL A 77 12.98 0.01 -11.67
C VAL A 77 12.31 -1.21 -12.32
N PRO A 78 12.76 -2.44 -12.06
CA PRO A 78 12.10 -3.61 -12.62
C PRO A 78 10.68 -3.69 -12.05
N MET A 79 9.72 -3.71 -12.97
CA MET A 79 8.32 -3.99 -12.70
C MET A 79 8.22 -5.45 -12.23
N ILE A 80 8.35 -5.67 -10.91
CA ILE A 80 8.13 -6.99 -10.31
C ILE A 80 6.63 -7.27 -10.46
N ARG A 81 6.24 -7.94 -11.55
CA ARG A 81 4.96 -8.63 -11.61
C ARG A 81 4.96 -9.63 -10.45
N ARG A 82 4.20 -9.36 -9.38
CA ARG A 82 3.93 -10.39 -8.39
C ARG A 82 3.36 -11.59 -9.15
N PRO A 83 3.95 -12.80 -9.06
CA PRO A 83 3.27 -13.98 -9.55
C PRO A 83 1.97 -14.10 -8.77
N ALA A 84 0.87 -14.23 -9.52
CA ALA A 84 -0.40 -14.65 -8.96
C ALA A 84 -0.21 -16.03 -8.32
N ASP A 85 -0.76 -16.18 -7.12
CA ASP A 85 -1.13 -17.47 -6.53
C ASP A 85 0.02 -18.46 -6.25
N SER A 86 0.60 -18.38 -5.04
CA SER A 86 1.26 -19.54 -4.44
C SER A 86 0.32 -20.12 -3.39
N ARG A 87 -0.52 -21.06 -3.84
CA ARG A 87 -1.16 -22.06 -2.97
C ARG A 87 -0.05 -22.76 -2.18
N ILE A 88 0.02 -22.48 -0.89
CA ILE A 88 0.79 -23.29 0.05
C ILE A 88 -0.08 -24.49 0.36
N THR A 89 0.15 -25.59 -0.36
CA THR A 89 -0.32 -26.92 0.03
C THR A 89 0.64 -27.44 1.10
N TYR A 90 0.13 -27.70 2.31
CA TYR A 90 0.86 -28.50 3.30
C TYR A 90 0.84 -29.97 2.85
N ALA A 91 2.02 -30.61 2.88
CA ALA A 91 2.19 -32.05 2.83
C ALA A 91 2.96 -32.48 4.08
#